data_AF-A0A0V1MDQ2-F1
#
_entry.id   AF-A0A0V1MDQ2-F1
#
_cell.length_a   1.000
_cell.length_b   1.000
_cell.length_c   1.000
_cell.angle_alpha   90.00
_cell.angle_beta   90.00
_cell.angle_gamma   90.00
#
_symmetry.space_group_name_H-M   'P 1'
#
loop_
_entity.id
_entity.type
_entity.pdbx_description
1 polymer ?
#
loop_
_entity_poly.entity_id
_entity_poly.type
_entity_poly.pdbx_seq_one_letter_code
_entity_poly.pdbx_strand_id
1 'polypeptide(L)'
;LSYFMADNLHLVSNERGNYNLVHEGRVYNLKHTNMEDKHWVCRRVKKGCRGSMYTNLDVDTVLSSAPHADDCIPDSDILYKMEKKNSLKRRAAEELKTVPQIYHEEASSASADLETAAGQFPTYKSVKTAMYRKRAQKFPRLPPTRQQLEIPPQWRMTKSGRRFLLYNNVYNSILIFCTEENLSILSEHSVWPMDGTFKIVPEWYQQMFTIHVFIAGKLVPLVYCLTVQKDPSTYREIFDHLILKAVVLFKFTTLFSHIFVVYPILTFETLHYSVSITCE
;
A
#
# COMPACT_ATOMS: atom_id res chain seq x y z
N LEU A 1 -51.89 -14.25 16.76
CA LEU A 1 -50.54 -14.03 17.31
C LEU A 1 -49.54 -14.17 16.15
N SER A 2 -49.43 -13.13 15.31
CA SER A 2 -48.45 -13.09 14.23
C SER A 2 -47.13 -12.57 14.82
N TYR A 3 -46.14 -13.46 14.91
CA TYR A 3 -44.77 -13.08 15.23
C TYR A 3 -44.30 -12.01 14.23
N PHE A 4 -44.06 -10.78 14.70
CA PHE A 4 -43.23 -9.81 13.99
C PHE A 4 -41.81 -10.37 14.00
N MET A 5 -41.41 -11.09 12.95
CA MET A 5 -39.99 -11.28 12.68
C MET A 5 -39.46 -9.90 12.29
N ALA A 6 -38.52 -9.36 13.07
CA ALA A 6 -37.78 -8.18 12.65
C ALA A 6 -37.23 -8.44 11.25
N ASP A 7 -37.50 -7.54 10.30
CA ASP A 7 -36.99 -7.67 8.95
C ASP A 7 -35.45 -7.72 9.03
N ASN A 8 -34.83 -8.84 8.67
CA ASN A 8 -33.37 -9.00 8.66
C ASN A 8 -32.76 -8.14 7.54
N LEU A 9 -32.69 -6.83 7.78
CA LEU A 9 -32.16 -5.81 6.90
C LEU A 9 -30.74 -5.45 7.35
N HIS A 10 -29.76 -5.66 6.48
CA HIS A 10 -28.37 -5.36 6.79
C HIS A 10 -27.80 -4.35 5.80
N LEU A 11 -27.36 -3.20 6.31
CA LEU A 11 -26.62 -2.22 5.52
C LEU A 11 -25.13 -2.57 5.50
N VAL A 12 -24.59 -2.74 4.29
CA VAL A 12 -23.18 -3.08 4.09
C VAL A 12 -22.52 -2.04 3.20
N SER A 13 -21.41 -1.47 3.64
CA SER A 13 -20.70 -0.44 2.87
C SER A 13 -20.23 -0.99 1.51
N ASN A 14 -20.42 -0.18 0.47
CA ASN A 14 -20.11 -0.52 -0.92
C ASN A 14 -18.87 0.22 -1.44
N GLU A 15 -18.45 -0.10 -2.66
CA GLU A 15 -17.22 0.46 -3.24
C GLU A 15 -17.30 1.95 -3.58
N ARG A 16 -18.51 2.53 -3.61
CA ARG A 16 -18.78 3.93 -3.96
C ARG A 16 -18.90 4.86 -2.75
N GLY A 17 -18.58 4.37 -1.55
CA GLY A 17 -18.74 5.15 -0.32
C GLY A 17 -20.19 5.25 0.18
N ASN A 18 -21.10 4.46 -0.40
CA ASN A 18 -22.49 4.35 0.01
C ASN A 18 -22.74 2.97 0.66
N TYR A 19 -24.00 2.61 0.88
CA TYR A 19 -24.41 1.32 1.40
C TYR A 19 -25.18 0.51 0.36
N ASN A 20 -25.04 -0.80 0.43
CA ASN A 20 -25.96 -1.75 -0.16
C ASN A 20 -26.83 -2.32 0.96
N LEU A 21 -28.08 -2.60 0.64
CA LEU A 21 -28.97 -3.35 1.53
C LEU A 21 -28.87 -4.84 1.21
N VAL A 22 -28.71 -5.66 2.23
CA VAL A 22 -28.77 -7.12 2.13
C VAL A 22 -30.00 -7.60 2.88
N HIS A 23 -30.86 -8.34 2.18
CA HIS A 23 -32.09 -8.90 2.72
C HIS A 23 -32.38 -10.23 2.01
N GLU A 24 -32.70 -11.26 2.79
CA GLU A 24 -33.00 -12.62 2.29
C GLU A 24 -31.95 -13.16 1.29
N GLY A 25 -30.67 -13.00 1.59
CA GLY A 25 -29.57 -13.47 0.72
C GLY A 25 -29.46 -12.72 -0.62
N ARG A 26 -30.14 -11.60 -0.79
CA ARG A 26 -30.08 -10.75 -1.99
C ARG A 26 -29.51 -9.38 -1.65
N VAL A 27 -28.85 -8.77 -2.63
CA VAL A 27 -28.20 -7.46 -2.49
C VAL A 27 -28.96 -6.44 -3.32
N TYR A 28 -29.28 -5.30 -2.71
CA TYR A 28 -29.96 -4.18 -3.32
C TYR A 28 -29.08 -2.93 -3.29
N ASN A 29 -29.09 -2.17 -4.37
CA ASN A 29 -28.44 -0.87 -4.47
C ASN A 29 -29.48 0.22 -4.20
N LEU A 30 -29.11 1.25 -3.43
CA LEU A 30 -29.94 2.43 -3.27
C LEU A 30 -30.12 3.13 -4.62
N LYS A 31 -31.37 3.38 -5.02
CA LYS A 31 -31.71 4.12 -6.24
C LYS A 31 -31.98 5.60 -5.95
N HIS A 32 -32.78 5.89 -4.93
CA HIS A 32 -33.01 7.24 -4.40
C HIS A 32 -33.53 7.19 -2.95
N THR A 33 -33.34 8.29 -2.23
CA THR A 33 -34.01 8.56 -0.95
C THR A 33 -35.11 9.57 -1.24
N ASN A 34 -36.36 9.22 -0.92
CA ASN A 34 -37.51 10.12 -0.99
C ASN A 34 -37.68 10.85 0.36
N MET A 35 -38.77 11.61 0.50
CA MET A 35 -39.04 12.34 1.75
C MET A 35 -39.26 11.41 2.94
N GLU A 36 -39.90 10.25 2.73
CA GLU A 36 -40.32 9.36 3.82
C GLU A 36 -39.74 7.94 3.72
N ASP A 37 -39.15 7.60 2.57
CA ASP A 37 -38.69 6.24 2.28
C ASP A 37 -37.38 6.21 1.49
N LYS A 38 -36.83 5.01 1.36
CA LYS A 38 -35.70 4.71 0.48
C LYS A 38 -36.09 3.61 -0.49
N HIS A 39 -35.82 3.85 -1.77
CA HIS A 39 -36.03 2.88 -2.83
C HIS A 39 -34.75 2.15 -3.16
N TRP A 40 -34.79 0.83 -3.05
CA TRP A 40 -33.69 -0.09 -3.30
C TRP A 40 -34.02 -1.01 -4.46
N VAL A 41 -33.06 -1.22 -5.37
CA VAL A 41 -33.22 -2.10 -6.53
C VAL A 41 -32.23 -3.25 -6.49
N CYS A 42 -32.68 -4.44 -6.87
CA CYS A 42 -31.85 -5.62 -6.90
C CYS A 42 -30.58 -5.37 -7.72
N ARG A 43 -29.42 -5.81 -7.20
CA ARG A 43 -28.13 -5.66 -7.86
C ARG A 43 -28.09 -6.32 -9.24
N ARG A 44 -28.95 -7.32 -9.47
CA ARG A 44 -29.10 -8.03 -10.74
C ARG A 44 -30.05 -7.33 -11.74
N VAL A 45 -30.40 -6.05 -11.55
CA VAL A 45 -31.24 -5.29 -12.49
C VAL A 45 -30.71 -5.31 -13.93
N LYS A 46 -29.38 -5.24 -14.11
CA LYS A 46 -28.74 -5.35 -15.43
C LYS A 46 -28.84 -6.73 -16.07
N LYS A 47 -29.21 -7.76 -15.30
CA LYS A 47 -29.48 -9.12 -15.75
C LYS A 47 -31.00 -9.39 -15.91
N GLY A 48 -31.83 -8.35 -15.87
CA GLY A 48 -33.29 -8.46 -16.06
C GLY A 48 -34.10 -8.62 -14.78
N CYS A 49 -33.47 -8.73 -13.60
CA CYS A 49 -34.22 -8.83 -12.35
C CYS A 49 -34.87 -7.48 -11.98
N ARG A 50 -36.20 -7.48 -11.81
CA ARG A 50 -36.98 -6.29 -11.42
C ARG A 50 -37.26 -6.19 -9.92
N GLY A 51 -36.68 -7.09 -9.11
CA GLY A 51 -36.84 -7.07 -7.67
C GLY A 51 -36.41 -5.73 -7.09
N SER A 52 -37.24 -5.15 -6.24
CA SER A 52 -37.00 -3.88 -5.57
C SER A 52 -37.70 -3.87 -4.22
N MET A 53 -37.33 -2.92 -3.37
CA MET A 53 -37.97 -2.72 -2.08
C MET A 53 -37.94 -1.26 -1.68
N TYR A 54 -38.96 -0.86 -0.94
CA TYR A 54 -39.05 0.42 -0.25
C TYR A 54 -38.91 0.15 1.24
N THR A 55 -38.04 0.90 1.91
CA THR A 55 -37.88 0.88 3.36
C THR A 55 -38.16 2.25 3.93
N ASN A 56 -38.42 2.36 5.23
CA ASN A 56 -38.34 3.64 5.90
C ASN A 56 -36.91 4.25 5.81
N LEU A 57 -36.76 5.50 6.24
CA LEU A 57 -35.47 6.21 6.17
C LEU A 57 -34.37 5.54 6.99
N ASP A 58 -34.71 4.93 8.12
CA ASP A 58 -33.76 4.24 9.01
C ASP A 58 -33.41 2.81 8.56
N VAL A 59 -34.14 2.29 7.56
CA VAL A 59 -33.92 0.95 6.96
C VAL A 59 -34.06 -0.17 7.99
N ASP A 60 -35.00 -0.03 8.93
CA ASP A 60 -35.35 -1.06 9.91
C ASP A 60 -36.64 -1.81 9.55
N THR A 61 -37.43 -1.27 8.62
CA THR A 61 -38.74 -1.81 8.23
C THR A 61 -38.92 -1.79 6.72
N VAL A 62 -39.40 -2.89 6.14
CA VAL A 62 -39.81 -2.95 4.73
C VAL A 62 -41.24 -2.42 4.58
N LEU A 63 -41.40 -1.38 3.75
CA LEU A 63 -42.70 -0.77 3.45
C LEU A 63 -43.41 -1.48 2.30
N SER A 64 -42.67 -1.86 1.26
CA SER A 64 -43.16 -2.65 0.13
C SER A 64 -42.03 -3.32 -0.64
N SER A 65 -42.35 -4.36 -1.41
CA SER A 65 -41.38 -5.08 -2.23
C SER A 65 -41.97 -5.55 -3.56
N ALA A 66 -41.17 -5.53 -4.61
CA ALA A 66 -41.48 -6.14 -5.90
C ALA A 66 -40.78 -7.50 -6.05
N PRO A 67 -41.41 -8.49 -6.72
CA PRO A 67 -40.86 -9.82 -6.87
C PRO A 67 -39.58 -9.82 -7.70
N HIS A 68 -38.71 -10.79 -7.42
CA HIS A 68 -37.51 -11.03 -8.22
C HIS A 68 -37.84 -11.92 -9.42
N ALA A 69 -36.94 -11.93 -10.42
CA ALA A 69 -36.98 -12.93 -11.48
C ALA A 69 -36.63 -14.33 -10.91
N ASP A 70 -37.13 -15.39 -11.55
CA ASP A 70 -36.95 -16.78 -11.10
C ASP A 70 -35.47 -17.20 -11.02
N ASP A 71 -34.62 -16.63 -11.88
CA ASP A 71 -33.16 -16.87 -11.92
C ASP A 71 -32.38 -16.04 -10.87
N CYS A 72 -33.07 -15.21 -10.08
CA CYS A 72 -32.49 -14.40 -9.02
C CYS A 72 -32.33 -15.21 -7.72
N ILE A 73 -31.44 -16.19 -7.77
CA ILE A 73 -31.15 -17.11 -6.68
C ILE A 73 -30.46 -16.35 -5.51
N PRO A 74 -30.99 -16.45 -4.27
CA PRO A 74 -30.34 -15.97 -3.04
C PRO A 74 -28.98 -16.63 -2.78
N ASP A 75 -28.07 -15.87 -2.17
CA ASP A 75 -26.82 -16.39 -1.60
C ASP A 75 -26.87 -16.12 -0.09
N SER A 76 -27.11 -17.16 0.71
CA SER A 76 -27.23 -17.07 2.18
C SER A 76 -26.01 -16.42 2.81
N ASP A 77 -24.84 -16.60 2.21
CA ASP A 77 -23.56 -16.19 2.77
C ASP A 77 -23.12 -14.82 2.21
N ILE A 78 -23.96 -14.15 1.43
CA ILE A 78 -23.58 -12.91 0.74
C ILE A 78 -23.24 -11.80 1.73
N LEU A 79 -23.96 -11.72 2.85
CA LEU A 79 -23.69 -10.77 3.92
C LEU A 79 -22.29 -11.00 4.49
N TYR A 80 -22.04 -12.23 4.96
CA TYR A 80 -20.75 -12.66 5.49
C TYR A 80 -19.60 -12.39 4.50
N LYS A 81 -19.77 -12.78 3.23
CA LYS A 81 -18.77 -12.55 2.17
C LYS A 81 -18.49 -11.06 1.97
N MET A 82 -19.51 -10.19 2.03
CA MET A 82 -19.34 -8.75 1.88
C MET A 82 -18.64 -8.12 3.10
N GLU A 83 -19.02 -8.53 4.31
CA GLU A 83 -18.41 -8.06 5.56
C GLU A 83 -16.93 -8.44 5.64
N LYS A 84 -16.57 -9.70 5.38
CA LYS A 84 -15.17 -10.13 5.37
C LYS A 84 -14.35 -9.40 4.30
N LYS A 85 -14.91 -9.14 3.11
CA LYS A 85 -14.26 -8.29 2.10
C LYS A 85 -14.04 -6.87 2.60
N ASN A 86 -14.98 -6.30 3.35
CA ASN A 86 -14.86 -4.96 3.91
C ASN A 86 -13.81 -4.91 5.03
N SER A 87 -13.79 -5.91 5.92
CA SER A 87 -12.74 -6.10 6.94
C SER A 87 -11.35 -6.11 6.30
N LEU A 88 -11.12 -6.99 5.31
CA LEU A 88 -9.85 -7.10 4.59
C LEU A 88 -9.41 -5.77 3.96
N LYS A 89 -10.34 -5.04 3.32
CA LYS A 89 -10.05 -3.74 2.71
C LYS A 89 -9.69 -2.67 3.75
N ARG A 90 -10.39 -2.64 4.89
CA ARG A 90 -10.13 -1.71 5.99
C ARG A 90 -8.77 -1.97 6.61
N ARG A 91 -8.53 -3.22 7.01
CA ARG A 91 -7.23 -3.67 7.57
C ARG A 91 -6.08 -3.38 6.60
N ALA A 92 -6.28 -3.62 5.30
CA ALA A 92 -5.27 -3.27 4.29
C ALA A 92 -4.96 -1.76 4.24
N ALA A 93 -5.92 -0.88 4.48
CA ALA A 93 -5.68 0.57 4.50
C ALA A 93 -5.00 1.06 5.79
N GLU A 94 -5.34 0.45 6.92
CA GLU A 94 -4.94 0.92 8.26
C GLU A 94 -3.62 0.28 8.74
N GLU A 95 -3.46 -1.02 8.53
CA GLU A 95 -2.32 -1.79 9.06
C GLU A 95 -1.08 -1.71 8.18
N LEU A 96 0.09 -1.78 8.83
CA LEU A 96 1.40 -1.82 8.18
C LEU A 96 1.83 -3.22 7.74
N LYS A 97 1.08 -4.26 8.13
CA LYS A 97 1.32 -5.65 7.70
C LYS A 97 1.21 -5.77 6.18
N THR A 98 1.85 -6.76 5.59
CA THR A 98 1.71 -7.02 4.15
C THR A 98 0.28 -7.47 3.83
N VAL A 99 -0.20 -7.19 2.60
CA VAL A 99 -1.53 -7.62 2.15
C VAL A 99 -1.71 -9.15 2.27
N PRO A 100 -0.73 -10.00 1.90
CA PRO A 100 -0.80 -11.44 2.16
C PRO A 100 -0.97 -11.80 3.64
N GLN A 101 -0.19 -11.18 4.55
CA GLN A 101 -0.30 -11.46 5.99
C GLN A 101 -1.69 -11.14 6.53
N ILE A 102 -2.25 -9.97 6.18
CA ILE A 102 -3.61 -9.58 6.58
C ILE A 102 -4.62 -10.62 6.10
N TYR A 103 -4.50 -11.08 4.86
CA TYR A 103 -5.39 -12.09 4.32
C TYR A 103 -5.30 -13.41 5.09
N HIS A 104 -4.10 -13.92 5.31
CA HIS A 104 -3.89 -15.20 5.99
C HIS A 104 -4.37 -15.17 7.44
N GLU A 105 -4.12 -14.07 8.16
CA GLU A 105 -4.63 -13.88 9.52
C GLU A 105 -6.16 -13.86 9.55
N GLU A 106 -6.81 -13.05 8.70
CA GLU A 106 -8.27 -12.97 8.66
C GLU A 106 -8.92 -14.30 8.25
N ALA A 107 -8.32 -15.00 7.28
CA ALA A 107 -8.79 -16.30 6.83
C ALA A 107 -8.67 -17.36 7.94
N SER A 108 -7.57 -17.33 8.70
CA SER A 108 -7.35 -18.26 9.82
C SER A 108 -8.32 -18.00 10.97
N SER A 109 -8.57 -16.73 11.31
CA SER A 109 -9.59 -16.36 12.30
C SER A 109 -10.98 -16.80 11.85
N ALA A 110 -11.33 -16.54 10.58
CA ALA A 110 -12.62 -16.95 10.03
C ALA A 110 -12.85 -18.47 10.03
N SER A 111 -11.80 -19.27 9.83
CA SER A 111 -11.90 -20.73 9.93
C SER A 111 -12.05 -21.24 11.36
N ALA A 112 -11.57 -20.49 12.36
CA ALA A 112 -11.71 -20.85 13.77
C ALA A 112 -13.12 -20.53 14.31
N ASP A 113 -13.76 -19.47 13.79
CA ASP A 113 -15.10 -19.03 14.23
C ASP A 113 -16.23 -19.93 13.70
N LEU A 114 -16.03 -20.61 12.56
CA LEU A 114 -17.04 -21.46 11.92
C LEU A 114 -16.36 -22.63 11.18
N GLU A 115 -16.53 -23.87 11.65
CA GLU A 115 -16.00 -25.07 10.97
C GLU A 115 -16.48 -25.19 9.51
N THR A 116 -17.67 -24.64 9.20
CA THR A 116 -18.29 -24.65 7.86
C THR A 116 -17.89 -23.45 6.97
N ALA A 117 -17.24 -22.41 7.49
CA ALA A 117 -16.96 -21.17 6.74
C ALA A 117 -15.75 -21.24 5.80
N ALA A 118 -14.94 -22.30 5.86
CA ALA A 118 -13.73 -22.43 5.04
C ALA A 118 -14.02 -22.34 3.52
N GLY A 119 -15.18 -22.82 3.09
CA GLY A 119 -15.64 -22.71 1.69
C GLY A 119 -16.32 -21.37 1.34
N GLN A 120 -16.71 -20.58 2.34
CA GLN A 120 -17.46 -19.33 2.17
C GLN A 120 -16.55 -18.09 2.21
N PHE A 121 -15.36 -18.21 2.80
CA PHE A 121 -14.42 -17.10 2.89
C PHE A 121 -13.91 -16.67 1.51
N PRO A 122 -13.84 -15.35 1.22
CA PRO A 122 -13.34 -14.88 -0.06
C PRO A 122 -11.93 -15.38 -0.38
N THR A 123 -11.73 -15.88 -1.61
CA THR A 123 -10.39 -16.31 -2.05
C THR A 123 -9.45 -15.11 -2.19
N TYR A 124 -8.16 -15.30 -1.94
CA TYR A 124 -7.15 -14.23 -2.07
C TYR A 124 -7.19 -13.57 -3.45
N LYS A 125 -7.31 -14.37 -4.52
CA LYS A 125 -7.42 -13.87 -5.90
C LYS A 125 -8.60 -12.91 -6.08
N SER A 126 -9.73 -13.16 -5.43
CA SER A 126 -10.93 -12.32 -5.55
C SER A 126 -10.83 -10.99 -4.81
N VAL A 127 -9.98 -10.89 -3.78
CA VAL A 127 -9.87 -9.71 -2.91
C VAL A 127 -8.56 -8.92 -3.09
N LYS A 128 -7.51 -9.56 -3.63
CA LYS A 128 -6.15 -9.00 -3.77
C LYS A 128 -6.18 -7.58 -4.36
N THR A 129 -6.75 -7.42 -5.56
CA THR A 129 -6.79 -6.12 -6.25
C THR A 129 -7.53 -5.05 -5.45
N ALA A 130 -8.65 -5.41 -4.80
CA ALA A 130 -9.43 -4.47 -4.00
C ALA A 130 -8.68 -4.03 -2.73
N MET A 131 -7.95 -4.94 -2.07
CA MET A 131 -7.11 -4.64 -0.91
C MET A 131 -5.97 -3.68 -1.28
N TYR A 132 -5.23 -3.99 -2.36
CA TYR A 132 -4.15 -3.11 -2.83
C TYR A 132 -4.68 -1.73 -3.26
N ARG A 133 -5.80 -1.69 -3.99
CA ARG A 133 -6.44 -0.43 -4.39
C ARG A 133 -6.84 0.42 -3.17
N LYS A 134 -7.41 -0.21 -2.13
CA LYS A 134 -7.78 0.50 -0.90
C LYS A 134 -6.56 0.99 -0.12
N ARG A 135 -5.51 0.19 -0.05
CA ARG A 135 -4.22 0.61 0.54
C ARG A 135 -3.61 1.79 -0.21
N ALA A 136 -3.65 1.79 -1.54
CA ALA A 136 -3.10 2.86 -2.36
C ALA A 136 -3.81 4.21 -2.15
N GLN A 137 -5.10 4.22 -1.77
CA GLN A 137 -5.86 5.45 -1.48
C GLN A 137 -5.33 6.23 -0.27
N LYS A 138 -4.49 5.62 0.57
CA LYS A 138 -3.80 6.31 1.68
C LYS A 138 -2.76 7.31 1.19
N PHE A 139 -2.26 7.11 -0.03
CA PHE A 139 -1.25 7.97 -0.62
C PHE A 139 -1.90 8.92 -1.63
N PRO A 140 -1.51 10.21 -1.65
CA PRO A 140 -1.91 11.13 -2.69
C PRO A 140 -1.43 10.61 -4.04
N ARG A 141 -2.17 11.00 -5.08
CA ARG A 141 -1.72 10.75 -6.44
C ARG A 141 -0.42 11.50 -6.68
N LEU A 142 0.45 10.91 -7.50
CA LEU A 142 1.60 11.64 -8.00
C LEU A 142 1.13 12.90 -8.73
N PRO A 143 1.83 14.04 -8.59
CA PRO A 143 1.56 15.21 -9.42
C PRO A 143 1.61 14.90 -10.93
N PRO A 144 1.24 15.82 -11.82
CA PRO A 144 1.43 15.64 -13.27
C PRO A 144 2.90 15.58 -13.68
N THR A 145 3.76 16.36 -13.00
CA THR A 145 5.20 16.41 -13.27
C THR A 145 6.00 16.18 -12.01
N ARG A 146 7.20 15.61 -12.18
CA ARG A 146 8.08 15.27 -11.06
C ARG A 146 8.68 16.51 -10.39
N GLN A 147 8.85 17.62 -11.11
CA GLN A 147 9.32 18.89 -10.53
C GLN A 147 8.32 19.48 -9.52
N GLN A 148 7.04 19.10 -9.61
CA GLN A 148 6.00 19.47 -8.65
C GLN A 148 5.90 18.50 -7.45
N LEU A 149 6.77 17.48 -7.39
CA LEU A 149 6.77 16.52 -6.29
C LEU A 149 7.33 17.19 -5.03
N GLU A 150 6.43 17.55 -4.13
CA GLU A 150 6.77 17.94 -2.77
C GLU A 150 6.58 16.76 -1.82
N ILE A 151 7.66 16.38 -1.14
CA ILE A 151 7.60 15.33 -0.10
C ILE A 151 7.08 15.97 1.19
N PRO A 152 5.91 15.55 1.71
CA PRO A 152 5.37 16.06 2.96
C PRO A 152 6.32 15.85 4.14
N PRO A 153 6.41 16.79 5.11
CA PRO A 153 7.34 16.71 6.24
C PRO A 153 7.28 15.38 7.00
N GLN A 154 6.09 14.82 7.22
CA GLN A 154 5.90 13.56 7.92
C GLN A 154 6.53 12.34 7.23
N TRP A 155 6.78 12.41 5.91
CA TRP A 155 7.47 11.35 5.17
C TRP A 155 8.97 11.58 5.01
N ARG A 156 9.44 12.78 5.38
CA ARG A 156 10.89 13.05 5.48
C ARG A 156 11.49 12.49 6.76
N MET A 157 10.66 11.97 7.67
CA MET A 157 11.04 11.50 8.99
C MET A 157 10.80 9.99 9.12
N THR A 158 11.64 9.34 9.92
CA THR A 158 11.39 7.98 10.42
C THR A 158 10.26 7.98 11.45
N LYS A 159 9.72 6.81 11.79
CA LYS A 159 8.72 6.65 12.86
C LYS A 159 9.21 7.12 14.23
N SER A 160 10.53 7.14 14.46
CA SER A 160 11.13 7.61 15.70
C SER A 160 11.49 9.10 15.66
N GLY A 161 11.00 9.86 14.68
CA GLY A 161 11.21 11.30 14.60
C GLY A 161 12.59 11.73 14.11
N ARG A 162 13.38 10.83 13.52
CA ARG A 162 14.69 11.17 12.92
C ARG A 162 14.56 11.54 11.46
N ARG A 163 15.36 12.50 10.97
CA ARG A 163 15.38 12.88 9.55
C ARG A 163 15.82 11.67 8.72
N PHE A 164 15.05 11.39 7.68
CA PHE A 164 15.27 10.25 6.78
C PHE A 164 15.50 10.69 5.33
N LEU A 165 14.77 11.69 4.83
CA LEU A 165 15.09 12.29 3.54
C LEU A 165 16.36 13.14 3.69
N LEU A 166 17.47 12.62 3.17
CA LEU A 166 18.79 13.24 3.28
C LEU A 166 19.07 14.23 2.15
N TYR A 167 18.68 13.86 0.93
CA TYR A 167 18.95 14.66 -0.27
C TYR A 167 17.78 14.60 -1.25
N ASN A 168 17.48 15.73 -1.90
CA ASN A 168 16.46 15.85 -2.93
C ASN A 168 16.95 16.80 -4.03
N ASN A 169 17.51 16.24 -5.10
CA ASN A 169 17.79 16.99 -6.32
C ASN A 169 16.54 17.03 -7.19
N VAL A 170 15.93 18.21 -7.31
CA VAL A 170 14.74 18.40 -8.16
C VAL A 170 15.08 18.31 -9.64
N TYR A 171 16.29 18.72 -10.05
CA TYR A 171 16.74 18.75 -11.44
C TYR A 171 17.11 17.35 -11.94
N ASN A 172 18.12 16.72 -11.33
CA ASN A 172 18.57 15.37 -11.70
C ASN A 172 17.66 14.28 -11.15
N SER A 173 16.65 14.70 -10.39
CA SER A 173 15.55 13.85 -10.00
C SER A 173 15.98 12.69 -9.08
N ILE A 174 16.95 12.96 -8.20
CA ILE A 174 17.53 12.03 -7.25
C ILE A 174 16.97 12.31 -5.85
N LEU A 175 16.41 11.27 -5.22
CA LEU A 175 16.12 11.28 -3.79
C LEU A 175 17.06 10.32 -3.08
N ILE A 176 17.63 10.73 -1.95
CA ILE A 176 18.41 9.87 -1.07
C ILE A 176 17.75 9.86 0.30
N PHE A 177 17.44 8.67 0.79
CA PHE A 177 16.93 8.43 2.12
C PHE A 177 17.98 7.69 2.94
N CYS A 178 18.44 8.33 4.01
CA CYS A 178 19.43 7.82 4.95
C CYS A 178 19.32 8.64 6.25
N THR A 179 19.41 8.00 7.41
CA THR A 179 19.55 8.72 8.68
C THR A 179 21.02 8.97 8.98
N GLU A 180 21.32 9.88 9.90
CA GLU A 180 22.70 10.13 10.31
C GLU A 180 23.34 8.88 10.96
N GLU A 181 22.57 8.09 11.71
CA GLU A 181 23.08 6.84 12.29
C GLU A 181 23.36 5.79 11.22
N ASN A 182 22.47 5.65 10.22
CA ASN A 182 22.73 4.78 9.09
C ASN A 182 23.99 5.23 8.35
N LEU A 183 24.22 6.54 8.20
CA LEU A 183 25.42 7.07 7.57
C LEU A 183 26.68 6.81 8.40
N SER A 184 26.59 6.90 9.74
CA SER A 184 27.68 6.54 10.67
C SER A 184 28.07 5.07 10.47
N ILE A 185 27.09 4.17 10.53
CA ILE A 185 27.33 2.73 10.34
C ILE A 185 27.93 2.48 8.95
N LEU A 186 27.37 3.11 7.91
CA LEU A 186 27.87 2.99 6.54
C LEU A 186 29.34 3.39 6.43
N SER A 187 29.74 4.45 7.14
CA SER A 187 31.12 4.96 7.15
C SER A 187 32.10 4.02 7.85
N GLU A 188 31.65 3.26 8.85
CA GLU A 188 32.49 2.27 9.55
C GLU A 188 32.79 1.03 8.70
N HIS A 189 32.15 0.87 7.54
CA HIS A 189 32.27 -0.31 6.67
C HIS A 189 32.93 0.03 5.33
N SER A 190 33.92 -0.78 4.92
CA SER A 190 34.66 -0.62 3.66
C SER A 190 34.03 -1.32 2.44
N VAL A 191 33.03 -2.19 2.66
CA VAL A 191 32.37 -2.95 1.58
C VAL A 191 30.89 -2.61 1.56
N TRP A 192 30.41 -2.12 0.42
CA TRP A 192 29.03 -1.68 0.24
C TRP A 192 28.34 -2.50 -0.85
N PRO A 193 27.66 -3.61 -0.49
CA PRO A 193 26.82 -4.33 -1.43
C PRO A 193 25.63 -3.46 -1.86
N MET A 194 25.35 -3.44 -3.15
CA MET A 194 24.32 -2.59 -3.72
C MET A 194 23.34 -3.43 -4.52
N ASP A 195 22.06 -3.06 -4.47
CA ASP A 195 21.02 -3.68 -5.28
C ASP A 195 20.08 -2.62 -5.86
N GLY A 196 19.57 -2.90 -7.05
CA GLY A 196 18.66 -2.04 -7.78
C GLY A 196 17.39 -2.79 -8.15
N THR A 197 16.25 -2.38 -7.60
CA THR A 197 14.95 -2.93 -7.96
C THR A 197 14.27 -2.08 -9.04
N PHE A 198 13.79 -2.74 -10.09
CA PHE A 198 13.21 -2.08 -11.27
C PHE A 198 11.69 -2.20 -11.37
N LYS A 199 11.10 -3.21 -10.70
CA LYS A 199 9.68 -3.57 -10.87
C LYS A 199 8.75 -2.86 -9.87
N ILE A 200 9.30 -2.16 -8.87
CA ILE A 200 8.55 -1.59 -7.76
C ILE A 200 9.05 -0.17 -7.50
N VAL A 201 8.80 0.73 -8.45
CA VAL A 201 9.17 2.16 -8.38
C VAL A 201 7.98 3.03 -8.80
N PRO A 202 7.82 4.24 -8.24
CA PRO A 202 6.80 5.18 -8.72
C PRO A 202 7.02 5.52 -10.19
N GLU A 203 5.95 5.89 -10.90
CA GLU A 203 5.88 6.02 -12.37
C GLU A 203 7.04 6.79 -13.03
N TRP A 204 7.62 7.78 -12.35
CA TRP A 204 8.71 8.59 -12.88
C TRP A 204 10.11 8.04 -12.67
N TYR A 205 10.27 7.17 -11.67
CA TYR A 205 11.57 6.63 -11.31
C TYR A 205 11.80 5.35 -12.08
N GLN A 206 13.03 5.16 -12.53
CA GLN A 206 13.43 3.96 -13.26
C GLN A 206 14.06 2.91 -12.33
N GLN A 207 14.51 3.32 -11.13
CA GLN A 207 15.18 2.43 -10.20
C GLN A 207 14.99 2.90 -8.75
N MET A 208 14.76 1.93 -7.86
CA MET A 208 15.06 2.06 -6.44
C MET A 208 16.39 1.37 -6.20
N PHE A 209 17.42 2.16 -5.94
CA PHE A 209 18.77 1.73 -5.66
C PHE A 209 19.00 1.71 -4.15
N THR A 210 19.69 0.69 -3.64
CA THR A 210 19.87 0.48 -2.20
C THR A 210 21.30 0.10 -1.90
N ILE A 211 21.84 0.69 -0.82
CA ILE A 211 23.19 0.40 -0.33
C ILE A 211 23.07 -0.28 1.02
N HIS A 212 23.79 -1.39 1.15
CA HIS A 212 23.74 -2.28 2.29
C HIS A 212 25.10 -2.37 2.99
N VAL A 213 25.07 -2.96 4.18
CA VAL A 213 26.25 -3.46 4.89
C VAL A 213 25.95 -4.82 5.51
N PHE A 214 26.99 -5.58 5.84
CA PHE A 214 26.85 -6.81 6.61
C PHE A 214 26.99 -6.54 8.11
N ILE A 215 25.94 -6.80 8.88
CA ILE A 215 25.94 -6.66 10.34
C ILE A 215 25.54 -8.01 10.93
N ALA A 216 26.42 -8.61 11.74
CA ALA A 216 26.19 -9.90 12.39
C ALA A 216 25.69 -11.00 11.42
N GLY A 217 26.33 -11.10 10.24
CA GLY A 217 26.00 -12.09 9.20
C GLY A 217 24.72 -11.80 8.40
N LYS A 218 24.09 -10.64 8.60
CA LYS A 218 22.87 -10.23 7.86
C LYS A 218 23.16 -9.03 6.97
N LEU A 219 22.61 -9.06 5.77
CA LEU A 219 22.65 -7.94 4.84
C LEU A 219 21.58 -6.91 5.23
N VAL A 220 22.00 -5.70 5.61
CA VAL A 220 21.11 -4.65 6.12
C VAL A 220 21.14 -3.43 5.20
N PRO A 221 19.99 -3.01 4.62
CA PRO A 221 19.92 -1.79 3.81
C PRO A 221 19.96 -0.54 4.69
N LEU A 222 20.90 0.36 4.40
CA LEU A 222 21.08 1.61 5.15
C LEU A 222 20.70 2.85 4.34
N VAL A 223 20.91 2.82 3.02
CA VAL A 223 20.59 3.93 2.11
C VAL A 223 19.62 3.46 1.05
N TYR A 224 18.61 4.30 0.76
CA TYR A 224 17.66 4.08 -0.32
C TYR A 224 17.67 5.29 -1.24
N CYS A 225 17.78 5.05 -2.54
CA CYS A 225 17.81 6.08 -3.56
C CYS A 225 16.70 5.82 -4.58
N LEU A 226 16.02 6.88 -5.00
CA LEU A 226 15.12 6.84 -6.15
C LEU A 226 15.74 7.67 -7.27
N THR A 227 15.95 7.05 -8.43
CA THR A 227 16.61 7.68 -9.59
C THR A 227 15.78 7.55 -10.86
N VAL A 228 15.91 8.54 -11.75
CA VAL A 228 15.26 8.52 -13.08
C VAL A 228 16.20 8.06 -14.19
N GLN A 229 17.51 7.99 -13.91
CA GLN A 229 18.54 7.50 -14.82
C GLN A 229 19.38 6.42 -14.13
N LYS A 230 20.07 5.62 -14.94
CA LYS A 230 20.93 4.49 -14.52
C LYS A 230 22.34 4.65 -15.09
N ASP A 231 22.82 5.88 -15.13
CA ASP A 231 24.10 6.24 -15.71
C ASP A 231 25.14 6.53 -14.60
N PRO A 232 26.43 6.45 -14.92
CA PRO A 232 27.50 6.70 -13.94
C PRO A 232 27.45 8.08 -13.26
N SER A 233 26.93 9.12 -13.91
CA SER A 233 26.85 10.47 -13.32
C SER A 233 25.80 10.53 -12.20
N THR A 234 24.68 9.85 -12.38
CA THR A 234 23.64 9.70 -11.35
C THR A 234 24.20 9.00 -10.10
N TYR A 235 24.93 7.89 -10.29
CA TYR A 235 25.54 7.17 -9.15
C TYR A 235 26.63 8.00 -8.48
N ARG A 236 27.46 8.69 -9.27
CA ARG A 236 28.49 9.60 -8.76
C ARG A 236 27.89 10.67 -7.84
N GLU A 237 26.81 11.32 -8.27
CA GLU A 237 26.13 12.32 -7.46
C GLU A 237 25.63 11.74 -6.13
N ILE A 238 25.08 10.51 -6.13
CA ILE A 238 24.67 9.82 -4.91
C ILE A 238 25.84 9.65 -3.95
N PHE A 239 26.97 9.13 -4.43
CA PHE A 239 28.15 8.87 -3.59
C PHE A 239 28.78 10.16 -3.09
N ASP A 240 28.95 11.16 -3.95
CA ASP A 240 29.52 12.44 -3.57
C ASP A 240 28.69 13.10 -2.46
N HIS A 241 27.36 13.04 -2.55
CA HIS A 241 26.49 13.55 -1.48
C HIS A 241 26.61 12.76 -0.17
N LEU A 242 26.67 11.43 -0.23
CA LEU A 242 26.83 10.60 0.97
C LEU A 242 28.17 10.85 1.66
N ILE A 243 29.26 10.88 0.88
CA ILE A 243 30.63 11.11 1.35
C ILE A 243 30.74 12.50 1.96
N LEU A 244 30.30 13.53 1.23
CA LEU A 244 30.39 14.92 1.70
C LEU A 244 29.58 15.12 2.97
N LYS A 245 28.40 14.49 3.07
CA LYS A 245 27.60 14.53 4.29
C LYS A 245 28.29 13.82 5.47
N ALA A 246 28.90 12.67 5.24
CA ALA A 246 29.62 11.93 6.26
C ALA A 246 30.84 12.71 6.78
N VAL A 247 31.61 13.33 5.88
CA VAL A 247 32.76 14.18 6.24
C VAL A 247 32.32 15.35 7.11
N VAL A 248 31.25 16.05 6.73
CA VAL A 248 30.71 17.19 7.49
C VAL A 248 30.22 16.79 8.88
N LEU A 249 29.57 15.63 9.02
CA LEU A 249 28.99 15.19 10.29
C LEU A 249 30.01 14.57 11.23
N PHE A 250 30.95 13.78 10.71
CA PHE A 250 31.82 12.92 11.54
C PHE A 250 33.28 13.39 11.60
N LYS A 251 33.66 14.46 10.88
CA LYS A 251 35.00 15.08 10.94
C LYS A 251 36.19 14.12 10.73
N PHE A 252 36.01 13.06 9.95
CA PHE A 252 37.11 12.14 9.63
C PHE A 252 37.81 12.54 8.33
N THR A 253 39.14 12.48 8.32
CA THR A 253 40.01 12.74 7.16
C THR A 253 40.33 11.48 6.34
N THR A 254 39.96 10.28 6.78
CA THR A 254 40.46 9.00 6.21
C THR A 254 39.39 7.98 5.76
N LEU A 255 38.11 8.34 5.75
CA LEU A 255 37.02 7.35 5.79
C LEU A 255 36.69 6.56 4.50
N PHE A 256 37.23 6.93 3.33
CA PHE A 256 36.76 6.36 2.06
C PHE A 256 37.86 5.88 1.10
N SER A 257 39.09 5.69 1.59
CA SER A 257 40.23 5.33 0.72
C SER A 257 40.06 3.99 -0.01
N HIS A 258 39.23 3.08 0.51
CA HIS A 258 38.97 1.77 -0.10
C HIS A 258 37.51 1.34 0.05
N ILE A 259 36.57 2.02 -0.64
CA ILE A 259 35.20 1.50 -0.80
C ILE A 259 35.20 0.46 -1.92
N PHE A 260 34.88 -0.78 -1.60
CA PHE A 260 34.60 -1.80 -2.62
C PHE A 260 33.11 -1.77 -2.98
N VAL A 261 32.85 -1.40 -4.22
CA VAL A 261 31.50 -1.34 -4.81
C VAL A 261 31.23 -2.64 -5.56
N VAL A 262 30.18 -3.36 -5.17
CA VAL A 262 29.76 -4.61 -5.85
C VAL A 262 28.44 -4.36 -6.55
N TYR A 263 28.48 -4.21 -7.89
CA TYR A 263 27.30 -4.11 -8.74
C TYR A 263 26.86 -5.49 -9.25
N PRO A 264 25.56 -5.82 -9.24
CA PRO A 264 25.08 -7.09 -9.78
C PRO A 264 24.90 -7.12 -11.32
N ILE A 265 25.09 -6.04 -12.10
CA ILE A 265 24.59 -6.01 -13.50
C ILE A 265 25.59 -5.67 -14.62
N LEU A 266 26.71 -4.99 -14.42
CA LEU A 266 27.65 -4.75 -15.53
C LEU A 266 29.08 -4.71 -15.00
N THR A 267 29.89 -5.68 -15.45
CA THR A 267 31.37 -5.74 -15.37
C THR A 267 32.00 -5.53 -13.98
N PHE A 268 32.92 -6.41 -13.60
CA PHE A 268 33.88 -6.16 -12.52
C PHE A 268 34.79 -4.97 -12.91
N GLU A 269 34.26 -3.75 -12.87
CA GLU A 269 35.08 -2.55 -12.78
C GLU A 269 35.11 -2.16 -11.31
N THR A 270 36.25 -2.43 -10.68
CA THR A 270 36.61 -1.85 -9.39
C THR A 270 36.67 -0.34 -9.60
N LEU A 271 35.60 0.38 -9.28
CA LEU A 271 35.68 1.83 -9.11
C LEU A 271 36.50 2.07 -7.84
N HIS A 272 37.81 2.22 -7.99
CA HIS A 272 38.68 2.80 -6.98
C HIS A 272 38.26 4.27 -6.82
N TYR A 273 37.40 4.54 -5.86
CA TYR A 273 37.13 5.90 -5.43
C TYR A 273 38.29 6.32 -4.51
N SER A 274 39.38 6.81 -5.08
CA SER A 274 40.40 7.54 -4.31
C SER A 274 39.91 8.97 -4.15
N VAL A 275 39.24 9.26 -3.03
CA VAL A 275 38.97 10.64 -2.63
C VAL A 275 40.28 11.24 -2.13
N SER A 276 41.07 11.81 -3.04
CA SER A 276 42.24 12.64 -2.68
C SER A 276 41.72 13.99 -2.21
N ILE A 277 41.39 14.13 -0.93
CA ILE A 277 41.20 15.46 -0.33
C ILE A 277 42.60 16.04 -0.12
N THR A 278 43.04 16.90 -1.05
CA THR A 278 44.13 17.84 -0.77
C THR A 278 43.57 18.94 0.12
N CYS A 279 43.95 18.93 1.39
CA CYS A 279 43.80 20.11 2.24
C CYS A 279 44.74 21.21 1.72
N GLU A 280 44.21 22.39 1.44
CA GLU A 280 44.94 23.65 1.67
C GLU A 280 44.63 24.14 3.09
#